data_AF-A0A0F9J6J2-F1
#
_entry.id   AF-A0A0F9J6J2-F1
#
_cell.length_a   1.000
_cell.length_b   1.000
_cell.length_c   1.000
_cell.angle_alpha   90.00
_cell.angle_beta   90.00
_cell.angle_gamma   90.00
#
_symmetry.space_group_name_H-M   'P 1'
#
loop_
_entity.id
_entity.type
_entity.pdbx_description
1 polymer ?
#
loop_
_entity_poly.entity_id
_entity_poly.type
_entity_poly.pdbx_seq_one_letter_code
_entity_poly.pdbx_strand_id
1 'polypeptide(L)'
;MVGSVGCNPTVIVTLLVRFQSPPHRKIIMIIGIDLHGVIDDDPKWFQSRLARLEWLMIGFGEYKPIDIYIISGPPKEDIRKELEKHKICRGLHFDEIFSVVDHLKEKGVEMWQDERGRWWSHDEEWWKAKAEICEKHGVDMMLDDKKEWAPYFKNIKTKFLLYGG
;
A
#
# COMPACT_ATOMS: atom_id res chain seq x y z
N MET A 1 17.53 -2.71 28.58
CA MET A 1 17.90 -3.29 27.27
C MET A 1 16.71 -4.07 26.73
N VAL A 2 16.26 -3.63 25.56
CA VAL A 2 15.49 -4.30 24.49
C VAL A 2 14.43 -5.33 24.86
N GLY A 3 13.19 -5.01 24.49
CA GLY A 3 12.10 -5.96 24.27
C GLY A 3 11.16 -5.41 23.21
N SER A 4 11.70 -5.07 22.03
CA SER A 4 10.91 -4.73 20.84
C SER A 4 10.06 -5.95 20.48
N VAL A 5 8.75 -5.85 20.66
CA VAL A 5 7.78 -6.81 20.13
C VAL A 5 7.73 -6.57 18.62
N GLY A 6 8.73 -7.08 17.91
CA GLY A 6 8.79 -7.06 16.46
C GLY A 6 7.69 -7.94 15.88
N CYS A 7 7.23 -7.60 14.67
CA CYS A 7 6.39 -8.47 13.83
C CYS A 7 7.09 -9.83 13.72
N ASN A 8 6.68 -10.80 14.53
CA ASN A 8 7.25 -12.13 14.55
C ASN A 8 6.31 -13.02 13.70
N PRO A 9 6.73 -13.48 12.50
CA PRO A 9 5.83 -14.13 11.55
C PRO A 9 5.45 -15.58 11.91
N THR A 10 5.75 -16.05 13.13
CA THR A 10 5.79 -17.50 13.43
C THR A 10 4.55 -18.05 14.11
N VAL A 11 3.42 -17.33 14.14
CA VAL A 11 2.17 -17.91 14.63
C VAL A 11 1.06 -17.52 13.70
N ILE A 12 0.69 -18.42 12.79
CA ILE A 12 -0.68 -18.73 12.35
C ILE A 12 -0.64 -19.77 11.19
N VAL A 13 -1.15 -20.96 11.53
CA VAL A 13 -1.81 -21.97 10.67
C VAL A 13 -0.92 -22.96 9.89
N THR A 14 -0.63 -24.08 10.55
CA THR A 14 -0.56 -25.40 9.90
C THR A 14 -1.98 -25.95 9.79
N LEU A 15 -2.62 -25.85 8.62
CA LEU A 15 -3.66 -26.79 8.20
C LEU A 15 -3.66 -26.90 6.67
N LEU A 16 -2.90 -27.87 6.19
CA LEU A 16 -2.75 -28.17 4.77
C LEU A 16 -3.96 -28.98 4.31
N VAL A 17 -5.05 -28.31 3.94
CA VAL A 17 -6.19 -28.98 3.28
C VAL A 17 -6.00 -28.85 1.76
N ARG A 18 -5.64 -29.97 1.12
CA ARG A 18 -5.60 -30.08 -0.34
C ARG A 18 -7.04 -30.17 -0.87
N PHE A 19 -7.55 -29.07 -1.42
CA PHE A 19 -8.64 -29.10 -2.41
C PHE A 19 -8.10 -28.59 -3.74
N GLN A 20 -8.08 -29.46 -4.75
CA GLN A 20 -7.81 -29.06 -6.12
C GLN A 20 -9.11 -28.52 -6.73
N SER A 21 -9.18 -27.19 -6.87
CA SER A 21 -10.24 -26.49 -7.59
C SER A 21 -9.80 -26.20 -9.04
N PRO A 22 -10.72 -26.15 -10.02
CA PRO A 22 -10.42 -26.00 -11.45
C PRO A 22 -9.69 -24.68 -11.80
N PRO A 23 -9.07 -24.55 -13.00
CA PRO A 23 -8.25 -23.41 -13.37
C PRO A 23 -9.13 -22.23 -13.79
N HIS A 24 -9.82 -21.61 -12.84
CA HIS A 24 -10.40 -20.30 -13.04
C HIS A 24 -9.29 -19.27 -12.84
N ARG A 25 -9.13 -18.33 -13.79
CA ARG A 25 -8.23 -17.18 -13.64
C ARG A 25 -8.54 -16.53 -12.29
N LYS A 26 -7.60 -16.63 -11.36
CA LYS A 26 -7.68 -16.00 -10.05
C LYS A 26 -7.64 -14.49 -10.29
N ILE A 27 -8.79 -13.81 -10.23
CA ILE A 27 -8.82 -12.35 -10.32
C ILE A 27 -8.36 -11.84 -8.96
N ILE A 28 -7.12 -11.38 -8.91
CA ILE A 28 -6.55 -10.68 -7.76
C ILE A 28 -6.80 -9.19 -8.02
N MET A 29 -7.56 -8.56 -7.15
CA MET A 29 -7.76 -7.12 -7.08
C MET A 29 -6.62 -6.50 -6.27
N ILE A 30 -6.02 -5.43 -6.75
CA ILE A 30 -4.92 -4.76 -6.07
C ILE A 30 -5.40 -3.38 -5.59
N ILE A 31 -5.28 -3.12 -4.30
CA ILE A 31 -5.67 -1.84 -3.69
C ILE A 31 -4.43 -1.12 -3.18
N GLY A 32 -4.13 0.03 -3.76
CA GLY A 32 -3.15 0.99 -3.28
C GLY A 32 -3.75 1.87 -2.19
N ILE A 33 -3.02 2.07 -1.09
CA ILE A 33 -3.43 2.92 0.04
C ILE A 33 -2.27 3.85 0.38
N ASP A 34 -2.53 5.16 0.50
CA ASP A 34 -1.54 6.09 1.05
C ASP A 34 -1.33 5.86 2.54
N LEU A 35 -0.12 6.14 3.02
CA LEU A 35 0.19 6.12 4.44
C LEU A 35 -0.24 7.43 5.11
N HIS A 36 0.23 8.55 4.59
CA HIS A 36 0.05 9.87 5.18
C HIS A 36 -1.32 10.44 4.81
N GLY A 37 -2.08 10.92 5.78
CA GLY A 37 -3.46 11.40 5.62
C GLY A 37 -4.54 10.32 5.50
N VAL A 38 -4.15 9.03 5.49
CA VAL A 38 -5.09 7.90 5.35
C VAL A 38 -4.86 6.90 6.49
N ILE A 39 -3.75 6.17 6.48
CA ILE A 39 -3.47 5.17 7.51
C ILE A 39 -3.08 5.85 8.84
N ASP A 40 -2.33 6.93 8.80
CA ASP A 40 -1.89 7.67 10.00
C ASP A 40 -3.03 8.48 10.68
N ASP A 41 -4.13 8.75 9.96
CA ASP A 41 -5.33 9.44 10.45
C ASP A 41 -6.08 8.60 11.51
N ASP A 42 -6.33 7.32 11.23
CA ASP A 42 -6.81 6.35 12.22
C ASP A 42 -6.10 4.98 12.12
N PRO A 43 -4.87 4.87 12.66
CA PRO A 43 -4.07 3.65 12.54
C PRO A 43 -4.75 2.41 13.15
N LYS A 44 -5.55 2.60 14.21
CA LYS A 44 -6.22 1.49 14.90
C LYS A 44 -7.37 0.95 14.07
N TRP A 45 -8.16 1.84 13.48
CA TRP A 45 -9.22 1.44 12.57
C TRP A 45 -8.64 0.68 11.36
N PHE A 46 -7.60 1.23 10.72
CA PHE A 46 -6.95 0.59 9.58
C PHE A 46 -6.33 -0.77 9.95
N GLN A 47 -5.63 -0.86 11.08
CA GLN A 47 -5.12 -2.14 11.58
C GLN A 47 -6.24 -3.19 11.71
N SER A 48 -7.37 -2.81 12.32
CA SER A 48 -8.50 -3.73 12.54
C SER A 48 -9.22 -4.14 11.24
N ARG A 49 -9.26 -3.25 10.25
CA ARG A 49 -9.98 -3.47 8.98
C ARG A 49 -9.13 -4.21 7.96
N LEU A 50 -7.86 -3.86 7.83
CA LEU A 50 -6.92 -4.55 6.93
C LEU A 50 -6.77 -6.01 7.33
N ALA A 51 -6.59 -6.29 8.64
CA ALA A 51 -6.55 -7.66 9.15
C ALA A 51 -7.87 -8.43 8.93
N ARG A 52 -9.01 -7.71 8.89
CA ARG A 52 -10.35 -8.32 8.71
C ARG A 52 -10.73 -8.53 7.24
N LEU A 53 -10.15 -7.77 6.30
CA LEU A 53 -10.34 -8.00 4.86
C LEU A 53 -9.84 -9.39 4.45
N GLU A 54 -8.74 -9.86 5.05
CA GLU A 54 -8.25 -11.22 4.84
C GLU A 54 -9.25 -12.28 5.37
N TRP A 55 -9.85 -12.05 6.55
CA TRP A 55 -10.76 -13.00 7.20
C TRP A 55 -12.16 -13.07 6.58
N LEU A 56 -12.69 -11.95 6.07
CA LEU A 56 -14.07 -11.89 5.55
C LEU A 56 -14.28 -12.83 4.34
N MET A 57 -13.21 -13.17 3.62
CA MET A 57 -13.29 -13.96 2.37
C MET A 57 -12.94 -15.44 2.56
N ILE A 58 -12.26 -15.81 3.67
CA ILE A 58 -12.03 -17.23 4.05
C ILE A 58 -13.35 -17.94 4.34
N GLY A 59 -14.37 -17.21 4.82
CA GLY A 59 -15.71 -17.74 5.10
C GLY A 59 -16.50 -18.19 3.86
N PHE A 60 -16.08 -17.80 2.65
CA PHE A 60 -16.73 -18.19 1.39
C PHE A 60 -15.98 -19.27 0.60
N GLY A 61 -14.88 -19.82 1.15
CA GLY A 61 -14.12 -20.91 0.50
C GLY A 61 -13.22 -20.47 -0.66
N GLU A 62 -13.11 -19.16 -0.94
CA GLU A 62 -12.23 -18.61 -1.97
C GLU A 62 -11.03 -17.87 -1.33
N TYR A 63 -9.83 -18.31 -1.73
CA TYR A 63 -8.55 -17.86 -1.16
C TYR A 63 -8.14 -16.50 -1.74
N LYS A 64 -7.97 -15.50 -0.85
CA LYS A 64 -7.38 -14.15 -1.02
C LYS A 64 -7.39 -13.62 -2.47
N PRO A 65 -8.46 -12.91 -2.88
CA PRO A 65 -8.50 -12.22 -4.17
C PRO A 65 -8.04 -10.76 -4.05
N ILE A 66 -7.42 -10.31 -2.95
CA ILE A 66 -7.02 -8.91 -2.78
C ILE A 66 -5.59 -8.80 -2.26
N ASP A 67 -4.76 -8.05 -2.98
CA ASP A 67 -3.46 -7.57 -2.50
C ASP A 67 -3.58 -6.09 -2.07
N ILE A 68 -2.94 -5.74 -0.97
CA ILE A 68 -2.90 -4.37 -0.44
C ILE A 68 -1.49 -3.82 -0.59
N TYR A 69 -1.34 -2.75 -1.37
CA TYR A 69 -0.07 -2.06 -1.59
C TYR A 69 -0.06 -0.72 -0.86
N ILE A 70 1.02 -0.44 -0.12
CA ILE A 70 1.22 0.88 0.46
C ILE A 70 1.97 1.75 -0.54
N ILE A 71 1.38 2.87 -0.94
CA ILE A 71 1.94 3.77 -1.95
C ILE A 71 2.01 5.18 -1.38
N SER A 72 3.20 5.60 -0.93
CA SER A 72 3.37 6.88 -0.23
C SER A 72 4.58 7.69 -0.70
N GLY A 73 4.62 8.95 -0.27
CA GLY A 73 5.64 9.95 -0.64
C GLY A 73 7.07 9.58 -0.23
N PRO A 74 7.35 9.37 1.07
CA PRO A 74 8.73 9.23 1.59
C PRO A 74 9.48 8.00 1.06
N PRO A 75 10.81 7.92 1.28
CA PRO A 75 11.59 6.72 0.97
C PRO A 75 10.98 5.44 1.56
N LYS A 76 11.09 4.31 0.86
CA LYS A 76 10.48 3.03 1.29
C LYS A 76 10.86 2.63 2.71
N GLU A 77 12.09 2.92 3.11
CA GLU A 77 12.59 2.61 4.44
C GLU A 77 11.92 3.44 5.55
N ASP A 78 11.54 4.68 5.27
CA ASP A 78 10.84 5.52 6.24
C ASP A 78 9.36 5.13 6.35
N ILE A 79 8.73 4.81 5.22
CA ILE A 79 7.39 4.20 5.19
C ILE A 79 7.37 2.92 6.04
N ARG A 80 8.37 2.04 5.88
CA ARG A 80 8.47 0.80 6.65
C ARG A 80 8.54 1.05 8.16
N LYS A 81 9.38 1.98 8.61
CA LYS A 81 9.52 2.33 10.03
C LYS A 81 8.21 2.87 10.62
N GLU A 82 7.48 3.66 9.85
CA GLU A 82 6.22 4.23 10.29
C GLU A 82 5.12 3.16 10.40
N LEU A 83 5.00 2.27 9.41
CA LEU A 83 4.10 1.12 9.49
C LEU A 83 4.43 0.24 10.72
N GLU A 84 5.71 0.01 11.01
CA GLU A 84 6.14 -0.73 12.21
C GLU A 84 5.75 -0.04 13.52
N LYS A 85 5.88 1.29 13.59
CA LYS A 85 5.43 2.09 14.74
C LYS A 85 3.92 1.92 14.98
N HIS A 86 3.14 1.79 13.91
CA HIS A 86 1.70 1.55 13.96
C HIS A 86 1.33 0.06 14.08
N LYS A 87 2.31 -0.85 14.18
CA LYS A 87 2.12 -2.31 14.21
C LYS A 87 1.35 -2.84 12.99
N ILE A 88 1.57 -2.20 11.85
CA ILE A 88 1.05 -2.61 10.55
C ILE A 88 2.14 -3.45 9.89
N CYS A 89 1.96 -4.77 9.92
CA CYS A 89 2.95 -5.74 9.45
C CYS A 89 2.65 -6.20 8.02
N ARG A 90 3.72 -6.36 7.22
CA ARG A 90 3.69 -7.02 5.91
C ARG A 90 3.23 -8.47 6.04
N GLY A 91 2.45 -8.95 5.08
CA GLY A 91 1.88 -10.30 5.06
C GLY A 91 0.66 -10.50 5.97
N LEU A 92 0.32 -9.50 6.79
CA LEU A 92 -0.88 -9.49 7.64
C LEU A 92 -1.82 -8.31 7.30
N HIS A 93 -1.26 -7.15 6.97
CA HIS A 93 -2.04 -5.95 6.66
C HIS A 93 -1.81 -5.41 5.25
N PHE A 94 -0.62 -5.67 4.68
CA PHE A 94 -0.24 -5.27 3.34
C PHE A 94 0.77 -6.25 2.72
N ASP A 95 0.88 -6.25 1.40
CA ASP A 95 1.70 -7.20 0.65
C ASP A 95 2.99 -6.56 0.12
N GLU A 96 2.94 -5.29 -0.31
CA GLU A 96 4.11 -4.53 -0.82
C GLU A 96 4.10 -3.04 -0.44
N ILE A 97 5.28 -2.41 -0.54
CA ILE A 97 5.48 -0.96 -0.36
C ILE A 97 6.14 -0.38 -1.61
N PHE A 98 5.55 0.71 -2.11
CA PHE A 98 6.08 1.55 -3.18
C PHE A 98 6.24 3.00 -2.70
N SER A 99 7.40 3.57 -3.00
CA SER A 99 7.75 4.95 -2.63
C SER A 99 7.78 5.83 -3.86
N VAL A 100 7.16 7.01 -3.78
CA VAL A 100 7.27 8.06 -4.80
C VAL A 100 8.73 8.51 -4.94
N VAL A 101 9.43 8.75 -3.83
CA VAL A 101 10.84 9.15 -3.86
C VAL A 101 11.71 8.11 -4.55
N ASP A 102 11.54 6.84 -4.22
CA ASP A 102 12.38 5.79 -4.83
C ASP A 102 12.06 5.62 -6.32
N HIS A 103 10.77 5.68 -6.70
CA HIS A 103 10.34 5.64 -8.10
C HIS A 103 10.89 6.81 -8.93
N LEU A 104 10.86 8.04 -8.40
CA LEU A 104 11.41 9.21 -9.08
C LEU A 104 12.93 9.14 -9.22
N LYS A 105 13.63 8.63 -8.19
CA LYS A 105 15.09 8.36 -8.26
C LYS A 105 15.43 7.32 -9.33
N GLU A 106 14.67 6.23 -9.41
CA GLU A 106 14.85 5.20 -10.44
C GLU A 106 14.65 5.77 -11.86
N LYS A 107 13.72 6.71 -12.03
CA LYS A 107 13.50 7.43 -13.30
C LYS A 107 14.58 8.47 -13.63
N GLY A 108 15.47 8.79 -12.69
CA GLY A 108 16.46 9.86 -12.84
C GLY A 108 15.86 11.26 -12.84
N VAL A 109 14.70 11.45 -12.21
CA VAL A 109 14.06 12.76 -12.05
C VAL A 109 14.87 13.61 -11.07
N GLU A 110 14.99 14.91 -11.35
CA GLU A 110 15.64 15.84 -10.43
C GLU A 110 14.87 15.95 -9.11
N MET A 111 15.60 15.81 -8.00
CA MET A 111 15.06 15.85 -6.65
C MET A 111 16.00 16.58 -5.70
N TRP A 112 15.43 17.26 -4.72
CA TRP A 112 16.17 17.92 -3.67
C TRP A 112 15.53 17.70 -2.31
N GLN A 113 16.31 17.90 -1.25
CA GLN A 113 15.80 17.93 0.12
C GLN A 113 15.73 19.36 0.63
N ASP A 114 14.69 19.68 1.40
CA ASP A 114 14.65 20.93 2.15
C ASP A 114 15.49 20.84 3.44
N GLU A 115 15.57 21.95 4.18
CA GLU A 115 16.30 22.04 5.46
C GLU A 115 15.85 21.04 6.53
N ARG A 116 14.65 20.45 6.37
CA ARG A 116 14.08 19.45 7.28
C ARG A 116 14.27 18.02 6.75
N GLY A 117 14.99 17.85 5.65
CA GLY A 117 15.26 16.56 5.03
C GLY A 117 14.10 15.99 4.22
N ARG A 118 13.04 16.77 3.96
CA ARG A 118 11.90 16.31 3.15
C ARG A 118 12.25 16.37 1.68
N TRP A 119 11.86 15.35 0.94
CA TRP A 119 12.10 15.25 -0.50
C TRP A 119 11.09 16.05 -1.29
N TRP A 120 11.59 16.73 -2.30
CA TRP A 120 10.84 17.52 -3.26
C TRP A 120 11.31 17.19 -4.69
N SER A 121 10.41 17.39 -5.64
CA SER A 121 10.67 17.35 -7.07
C SER A 121 9.74 18.36 -7.76
N HIS A 122 9.82 18.47 -9.08
CA HIS A 122 8.85 19.26 -9.83
C HIS A 122 7.44 18.71 -9.65
N ASP A 123 6.46 19.60 -9.46
CA ASP A 123 5.08 19.25 -9.15
C ASP A 123 4.49 18.24 -10.13
N GLU A 124 4.72 18.42 -11.44
CA GLU A 124 4.19 17.50 -12.45
C GLU A 124 4.72 16.07 -12.27
N GLU A 125 6.04 15.92 -12.07
CA GLU A 125 6.65 14.60 -11.83
C GLU A 125 6.17 14.01 -10.51
N TRP A 126 6.07 14.84 -9.47
CA TRP A 126 5.60 14.40 -8.15
C TRP A 126 4.18 13.87 -8.21
N TRP A 127 3.23 14.66 -8.74
CA TRP A 127 1.81 14.31 -8.77
C TRP A 127 1.48 13.20 -9.77
N LYS A 128 2.34 12.96 -10.76
CA LYS A 128 2.18 11.84 -11.69
C LYS A 128 2.68 10.52 -11.12
N ALA A 129 3.61 10.54 -10.16
CA ALA A 129 4.33 9.35 -9.70
C ALA A 129 3.42 8.22 -9.19
N LYS A 130 2.39 8.51 -8.38
CA LYS A 130 1.49 7.46 -7.87
C LYS A 130 0.68 6.80 -8.98
N ALA A 131 0.23 7.56 -9.99
CA ALA A 131 -0.46 7.00 -11.14
C ALA A 131 0.46 6.07 -11.95
N GLU A 132 1.72 6.46 -12.15
CA GLU A 132 2.73 5.61 -12.82
C GLU A 132 3.04 4.34 -12.04
N ILE A 133 3.19 4.43 -10.72
CA ILE A 133 3.38 3.26 -9.84
C ILE A 133 2.16 2.34 -9.97
N CYS A 134 0.94 2.89 -9.90
CA CYS A 134 -0.29 2.12 -10.02
C CYS A 134 -0.40 1.40 -11.36
N GLU A 135 -0.07 2.07 -12.46
CA GLU A 135 -0.08 1.47 -13.79
C GLU A 135 1.00 0.37 -13.94
N LYS A 136 2.22 0.62 -13.46
CA LYS A 136 3.34 -0.33 -13.48
C LYS A 136 3.03 -1.62 -12.71
N HIS A 137 2.29 -1.51 -11.60
CA HIS A 137 2.01 -2.62 -10.69
C HIS A 137 0.58 -3.17 -10.79
N GLY A 138 -0.22 -2.69 -11.73
CA GLY A 138 -1.58 -3.19 -11.97
C GLY A 138 -2.57 -2.91 -10.83
N VAL A 139 -2.40 -1.79 -10.12
CA VAL A 139 -3.30 -1.38 -9.04
C VAL A 139 -4.68 -1.06 -9.60
N ASP A 140 -5.74 -1.66 -9.06
CA ASP A 140 -7.12 -1.44 -9.52
C ASP A 140 -7.76 -0.22 -8.86
N MET A 141 -7.46 0.02 -7.58
CA MET A 141 -7.99 1.15 -6.81
C MET A 141 -6.89 1.81 -5.99
N MET A 142 -6.84 3.14 -5.97
CA MET A 142 -5.91 3.93 -5.16
C MET A 142 -6.71 4.81 -4.20
N LEU A 143 -6.47 4.69 -2.90
CA LEU A 143 -7.05 5.51 -1.84
C LEU A 143 -6.03 6.53 -1.32
N ASP A 144 -6.36 7.82 -1.36
CA ASP A 144 -5.45 8.92 -1.00
C ASP A 144 -6.25 10.13 -0.48
N ASP A 145 -5.66 10.96 0.39
CA ASP A 145 -6.29 12.16 0.96
C ASP A 145 -6.15 13.40 0.06
N LYS A 146 -5.26 13.38 -0.93
CA LYS A 146 -4.94 14.55 -1.76
C LYS A 146 -5.62 14.49 -3.12
N LYS A 147 -6.49 15.47 -3.38
CA LYS A 147 -7.18 15.62 -4.67
C LYS A 147 -6.25 15.91 -5.84
N GLU A 148 -5.04 16.42 -5.56
CA GLU A 148 -4.00 16.79 -6.53
C GLU A 148 -3.55 15.58 -7.38
N TRP A 149 -3.68 14.36 -6.84
CA TRP A 149 -3.40 13.11 -7.58
C TRP A 149 -4.44 12.80 -8.64
N ALA A 150 -5.72 13.12 -8.39
CA ALA A 150 -6.86 12.64 -9.19
C ALA A 150 -6.76 12.90 -10.71
N PRO A 151 -6.24 14.05 -11.20
CA PRO A 151 -6.10 14.30 -12.63
C PRO A 151 -5.25 13.24 -13.36
N TYR A 152 -4.22 12.70 -12.72
CA TYR A 152 -3.28 11.75 -13.32
C TYR A 152 -3.84 10.33 -13.43
N PHE A 153 -4.92 10.02 -12.70
CA PHE A 153 -5.60 8.73 -12.77
C PHE A 153 -6.64 8.64 -13.89
N LYS A 154 -6.99 9.76 -14.54
CA LYS A 154 -8.04 9.80 -15.59
C LYS A 154 -7.72 8.98 -16.84
N ASN A 155 -6.44 8.76 -17.11
CA ASN A 155 -5.97 8.10 -18.34
C ASN A 155 -5.44 6.68 -18.09
N ILE A 156 -5.58 6.15 -16.87
CA ILE A 156 -5.17 4.78 -16.53
C ILE A 156 -6.37 3.98 -16.01
N LYS A 157 -6.21 2.66 -15.88
CA LYS A 157 -7.30 1.78 -15.42
C LYS A 157 -7.60 1.91 -13.94
N THR A 158 -6.63 2.34 -13.14
CA THR A 158 -6.75 2.49 -11.69
C THR A 158 -7.81 3.52 -11.33
N LYS A 159 -8.75 3.15 -10.47
CA LYS A 159 -9.75 4.07 -9.92
C LYS A 159 -9.18 4.81 -8.73
N PHE A 160 -9.16 6.14 -8.79
CA PHE A 160 -8.79 6.97 -7.66
C PHE A 160 -10.00 7.22 -6.74
N LEU A 161 -9.80 7.05 -5.44
CA LEU A 161 -10.77 7.29 -4.38
C LEU A 161 -10.18 8.33 -3.41
N LEU A 162 -10.89 9.45 -3.25
CA LEU A 162 -10.51 10.47 -2.29
C LEU A 162 -10.97 10.05 -0.89
N TYR A 163 -10.05 9.96 0.06
CA TYR A 163 -10.33 9.72 1.47
C TYR A 163 -10.59 11.06 2.20
N GLY A 164 -11.59 11.09 3.09
CA GLY A 164 -11.86 12.26 3.94
C GLY A 164 -12.50 13.47 3.24
N GLY A 165 -13.01 13.30 2.01
CA GLY A 165 -13.74 14.32 1.26
C GLY A 165 -15.19 14.52 1.69
#